data_AF-A0A6A3K2K1-F1
#
_entry.id   AF-A0A6A3K2K1-F1
#
_cell.length_a   1.000
_cell.length_b   1.000
_cell.length_c   1.000
_cell.angle_alpha   90.00
_cell.angle_beta   90.00
_cell.angle_gamma   90.00
#
_symmetry.space_group_name_H-M   'P 1'
#
loop_
_entity.id
_entity.type
_entity.pdbx_description
1 polymer ?
#
loop_
_entity_poly.entity_id
_entity_poly.type
_entity_poly.pdbx_seq_one_letter_code
_entity_poly.pdbx_strand_id
1 'polypeptide(L)'
;MGIPLVGCASYRFNLTVNKFLEPYDDLLDKVDNLMVELRHENNHAELKKHTELVPVKRNVTRWSSTFTMVQRYIRIRVEFEKVDAVEEMVPTGGKHRKLVALFEHL
;
A
#
# COMPACT_ATOMS: atom_id res chain seq x y z
N MET A 1 32.24 29.03 -4.54
CA MET A 1 32.10 27.88 -3.61
C MET A 1 30.96 27.02 -4.09
N GLY A 2 31.25 25.91 -4.78
CA GLY A 2 30.25 24.95 -5.25
C GLY A 2 30.41 23.65 -4.48
N ILE A 3 29.70 23.51 -3.37
CA ILE A 3 29.61 22.22 -2.69
C ILE A 3 28.62 21.38 -3.50
N PRO A 4 29.01 20.21 -4.04
CA PRO A 4 28.05 19.33 -4.69
C PRO A 4 27.01 18.93 -3.65
N LEU A 5 25.73 19.21 -3.91
CA LEU A 5 24.63 18.73 -3.08
C LEU A 5 24.50 17.22 -3.26
N VAL A 6 25.36 16.48 -2.55
CA VAL A 6 25.26 15.03 -2.45
C VAL A 6 24.05 14.74 -1.58
N GLY A 7 22.92 14.38 -2.20
CA GLY A 7 21.67 14.10 -1.49
C GLY A 7 21.87 13.07 -0.38
N CYS A 8 21.18 13.24 0.76
CA CYS A 8 21.26 12.36 1.93
C CYS A 8 21.13 10.87 1.54
N ALA A 9 21.83 9.97 2.25
CA ALA A 9 21.74 8.53 2.00
C ALA A 9 20.28 8.02 1.98
N SER A 10 19.44 8.50 2.91
CA SER A 10 18.01 8.19 2.95
C SER A 10 17.25 8.67 1.72
N TYR A 11 17.63 9.83 1.17
CA TYR A 11 17.03 10.37 -0.05
C TYR A 11 17.43 9.53 -1.27
N ARG A 12 18.71 9.15 -1.40
CA ARG A 12 19.17 8.25 -2.48
C ARG A 12 18.51 6.87 -2.38
N PHE A 13 18.32 6.38 -1.16
CA PHE A 13 17.59 5.13 -0.92
C PHE A 13 16.14 5.25 -1.37
N ASN A 14 15.42 6.30 -0.95
CA ASN A 14 14.05 6.56 -1.40
C ASN A 14 13.95 6.65 -2.93
N LEU A 15 14.89 7.33 -3.60
CA LEU A 15 14.94 7.36 -5.07
C LEU A 15 15.11 5.97 -5.69
N THR A 16 15.98 5.15 -5.10
CA THR A 16 16.24 3.79 -5.60
C THR A 16 15.02 2.90 -5.42
N VAL A 17 14.39 2.93 -4.25
CA VAL A 17 13.17 2.15 -3.98
C VAL A 17 12.01 2.63 -4.85
N ASN A 18 11.85 3.93 -5.08
CA ASN A 18 10.80 4.43 -5.97
C ASN A 18 10.99 3.92 -7.42
N LYS A 19 12.22 3.87 -7.94
CA LYS A 19 12.51 3.25 -9.24
C LYS A 19 12.21 1.75 -9.26
N PHE A 20 12.45 1.06 -8.16
CA PHE A 20 12.10 -0.37 -8.02
C PHE A 20 10.58 -0.59 -7.99
N LEU A 21 9.83 0.36 -7.43
CA LEU A 21 8.37 0.30 -7.30
C LEU A 21 7.62 0.67 -8.59
N GLU A 22 8.24 1.43 -9.49
CA GLU A 22 7.64 1.94 -10.74
C GLU A 22 6.92 0.84 -11.57
N PRO A 23 7.45 -0.39 -11.75
CA PRO A 23 6.75 -1.45 -12.49
C PRO A 23 5.48 -1.97 -11.80
N TYR A 24 5.29 -1.65 -10.52
CA TYR A 24 4.16 -2.08 -9.70
C TYR A 24 3.15 -0.96 -9.44
N ASP A 25 3.38 0.27 -9.95
CA ASP A 25 2.58 1.42 -9.56
C ASP A 25 1.09 1.26 -9.85
N ASP A 26 0.71 0.73 -11.01
CA ASP A 26 -0.68 0.42 -11.35
C ASP A 26 -1.36 -0.52 -10.35
N LEU A 27 -0.60 -1.47 -9.80
CA LEU A 27 -1.11 -2.43 -8.81
C LEU A 27 -1.17 -1.79 -7.42
N LEU A 28 -0.18 -0.98 -7.08
CA LEU A 28 -0.14 -0.23 -5.83
C LEU A 28 -1.23 0.85 -5.77
N ASP A 29 -1.57 1.49 -6.89
CA ASP A 29 -2.69 2.43 -7.01
C ASP A 29 -4.03 1.76 -6.75
N LYS A 30 -4.21 0.52 -7.24
CA LYS A 30 -5.42 -0.26 -6.93
C LYS A 30 -5.55 -0.55 -5.43
N VAL A 31 -4.43 -0.88 -4.78
CA VAL A 31 -4.41 -1.07 -3.32
C VAL A 31 -4.66 0.26 -2.60
N ASP A 32 -4.09 1.38 -3.07
CA ASP A 32 -4.33 2.69 -2.46
C ASP A 32 -5.80 3.11 -2.55
N ASN A 33 -6.42 2.93 -3.72
CA ASN A 33 -7.84 3.22 -3.91
C ASN A 33 -8.72 2.36 -3.01
N LEU A 34 -8.43 1.05 -2.91
CA LEU A 34 -9.11 0.15 -1.96
C LEU A 34 -8.95 0.65 -0.51
N MET A 35 -7.74 1.04 -0.11
CA MET A 35 -7.46 1.57 1.22
C MET A 35 -8.18 2.89 1.50
N VAL A 36 -8.41 3.72 0.48
CA VAL A 36 -9.20 4.95 0.59
C VAL A 36 -10.69 4.61 0.77
N GLU A 37 -11.25 3.71 -0.04
CA GLU A 37 -12.66 3.32 0.06
C GLU A 37 -12.98 2.67 1.41
N LEU A 38 -12.08 1.86 1.95
CA LEU A 38 -12.22 1.27 3.28
C LEU A 38 -12.18 2.29 4.43
N ARG A 39 -11.74 3.52 4.18
CA ARG A 39 -11.76 4.61 5.18
C ARG A 39 -13.07 5.40 5.16
N HIS A 40 -13.94 5.20 4.17
CA HIS A 40 -15.27 5.80 4.18
C HIS A 40 -16.07 5.29 5.38
N GLU A 41 -16.86 6.17 6.01
CA GLU A 41 -17.41 5.94 7.35
C GLU A 41 -18.16 4.61 7.48
N ASN A 42 -19.02 4.28 6.51
CA ASN A 42 -19.80 3.04 6.51
C ASN A 42 -18.91 1.79 6.36
N ASN A 43 -17.96 1.83 5.42
CA ASN A 43 -17.03 0.73 5.16
C ASN A 43 -16.07 0.51 6.34
N HIS A 44 -15.59 1.60 6.93
CA HIS A 44 -14.72 1.57 8.10
C HIS A 44 -15.47 1.04 9.33
N ALA A 45 -16.72 1.46 9.53
CA ALA A 45 -17.56 0.95 10.60
C ALA A 45 -17.79 -0.57 10.47
N GLU A 46 -17.99 -1.07 9.25
CA GLU A 46 -18.11 -2.51 8.99
C GLU A 46 -16.79 -3.24 9.24
N LEU A 47 -15.69 -2.75 8.65
CA LEU A 47 -14.37 -3.33 8.81
C LEU A 47 -13.95 -3.42 10.29
N LYS A 48 -14.29 -2.40 11.09
CA LYS A 48 -13.99 -2.35 12.52
C LYS A 48 -14.66 -3.46 13.33
N LYS A 49 -15.75 -4.06 12.83
CA LYS A 49 -16.38 -5.23 13.47
C LYS A 49 -15.52 -6.49 13.37
N HIS A 50 -14.57 -6.51 12.44
CA HIS A 50 -13.79 -7.70 12.10
C HIS A 50 -12.29 -7.54 12.41
N THR A 51 -11.79 -6.30 12.50
CA THR A 51 -10.39 -6.04 12.84
C THR A 51 -10.21 -4.71 13.56
N GLU A 52 -9.21 -4.65 14.45
CA GLU A 52 -8.78 -3.39 15.09
C GLU A 52 -7.81 -2.59 14.21
N LEU A 53 -7.32 -3.18 13.12
CA LEU A 53 -6.33 -2.55 12.24
C LEU A 53 -7.02 -1.66 11.21
N VAL A 54 -6.53 -0.41 11.13
CA VAL A 54 -7.09 0.60 10.22
C VAL A 54 -6.39 0.55 8.85
N PRO A 55 -7.14 0.74 7.74
CA PRO A 55 -6.56 0.93 6.40
C PRO A 55 -5.59 2.12 6.37
N VAL A 56 -4.51 2.00 5.61
CA VAL A 56 -3.47 3.03 5.51
C VAL A 56 -3.30 3.45 4.05
N LYS A 57 -3.35 4.76 3.78
CA LYS A 57 -3.10 5.35 2.46
C LYS A 57 -1.60 5.47 2.19
N ARG A 58 -1.15 5.24 0.96
CA ARG A 58 0.24 5.50 0.55
C ARG A 58 0.50 7.01 0.36
N ASN A 59 1.74 7.40 0.62
CA ASN A 59 2.32 8.65 0.18
C ASN A 59 3.38 8.32 -0.88
N VAL A 60 3.05 8.58 -2.15
CA VAL A 60 3.87 8.23 -3.32
C VAL A 60 5.32 8.74 -3.21
N THR A 61 5.54 9.87 -2.52
CA THR A 61 6.90 10.43 -2.36
C THR A 61 7.78 9.68 -1.35
N ARG A 62 7.18 8.84 -0.49
CA ARG A 62 7.84 8.13 0.62
C ARG A 62 7.63 6.63 0.52
N TRP A 63 8.69 5.91 0.14
CA TRP A 63 8.67 4.45 -0.02
C TRP A 63 8.14 3.70 1.23
N SER A 64 8.47 4.18 2.42
CA SER A 64 8.08 3.54 3.69
C SER A 64 6.56 3.53 3.92
N SER A 65 5.84 4.48 3.31
CA SER A 65 4.38 4.49 3.34
C SER A 65 3.78 3.42 2.44
N THR A 66 4.39 3.17 1.26
CA THR A 66 4.02 2.05 0.39
C THR A 66 4.25 0.73 1.09
N PHE A 67 5.41 0.56 1.75
CA PHE A 67 5.69 -0.61 2.58
C PHE A 67 4.60 -0.81 3.65
N THR A 68 4.28 0.26 4.40
CA THR A 68 3.27 0.20 5.48
C THR A 68 1.88 -0.15 4.93
N MET A 69 1.49 0.42 3.79
CA MET A 69 0.22 0.11 3.12
C MET A 69 0.15 -1.35 2.68
N VAL A 70 1.18 -1.85 1.99
CA VAL A 70 1.22 -3.24 1.49
C VAL A 70 1.21 -4.22 2.66
N GLN A 71 1.99 -3.95 3.71
CA GLN A 71 1.96 -4.73 4.94
C GLN A 71 0.55 -4.77 5.54
N ARG A 72 -0.11 -3.61 5.63
CA ARG A 72 -1.47 -3.52 6.17
C ARG A 72 -2.43 -4.33 5.31
N TYR A 73 -2.40 -4.13 3.99
CA TYR A 73 -3.21 -4.88 3.02
C TYR A 73 -3.10 -6.39 3.24
N ILE A 74 -1.88 -6.93 3.33
CA ILE A 74 -1.66 -8.38 3.51
C ILE A 74 -2.29 -8.87 4.82
N ARG A 75 -2.14 -8.11 5.92
CA ARG A 75 -2.62 -8.51 7.25
C ARG A 75 -4.14 -8.55 7.37
N ILE A 76 -4.86 -7.65 6.71
CA ILE A 76 -6.33 -7.54 6.84
C ILE A 76 -7.09 -7.89 5.58
N ARG A 77 -6.42 -8.43 4.55
CA ARG A 77 -7.04 -8.78 3.26
C ARG A 77 -8.31 -9.61 3.43
N VAL A 78 -8.27 -10.63 4.28
CA VAL A 78 -9.37 -11.57 4.51
C VAL A 78 -10.61 -10.89 5.09
N GLU A 79 -10.44 -9.72 5.71
CA GLU A 79 -11.55 -8.95 6.29
C GLU A 79 -12.23 -8.05 5.25
N PHE A 80 -11.58 -7.77 4.11
CA PHE A 80 -12.17 -6.96 3.05
C PHE A 80 -13.32 -7.66 2.34
N GLU A 81 -13.28 -9.00 2.27
CA GLU A 81 -14.35 -9.83 1.71
C GLU A 81 -15.65 -9.75 2.54
N LYS A 82 -15.60 -9.16 3.75
CA LYS A 82 -16.77 -8.91 4.61
C LYS A 82 -17.38 -7.53 4.42
N VAL A 83 -16.79 -6.70 3.55
CA VAL A 83 -17.27 -5.34 3.24
C VAL A 83 -17.73 -5.34 1.78
N ASP A 84 -19.03 -5.59 1.56
CA ASP A 84 -19.65 -5.75 0.23
C ASP A 84 -19.26 -4.64 -0.75
N ALA A 85 -19.16 -3.39 -0.28
CA ALA A 85 -18.85 -2.24 -1.10
C ALA A 85 -17.46 -2.26 -1.77
N VAL A 86 -16.52 -3.07 -1.25
CA VAL A 86 -15.14 -3.12 -1.76
C VAL A 86 -14.72 -4.50 -2.25
N GLU A 87 -15.59 -5.50 -2.21
CA GLU A 87 -15.29 -6.89 -2.57
C GLU A 87 -14.67 -6.99 -3.98
N GLU A 88 -15.26 -6.32 -4.96
CA GLU A 88 -14.79 -6.30 -6.35
C GLU A 88 -13.45 -5.58 -6.54
N MET A 89 -13.08 -4.70 -5.60
CA MET A 89 -11.83 -3.95 -5.64
C MET A 89 -10.64 -4.76 -5.09
N VAL A 90 -10.90 -5.83 -4.34
CA VAL A 90 -9.84 -6.61 -3.69
C VAL A 90 -8.97 -7.29 -4.75
N PRO A 91 -7.64 -7.04 -4.76
CA PRO A 91 -6.74 -7.80 -5.63
C PRO A 91 -6.78 -9.30 -5.29
N THR A 92 -7.09 -10.13 -6.29
CA THR A 92 -7.22 -11.59 -6.18
C THR A 92 -6.17 -12.33 -7.01
N GLY A 93 -5.96 -13.61 -6.70
CA GLY A 93 -5.14 -14.52 -7.47
C GLY A 93 -3.71 -14.02 -7.71
N GLY A 94 -3.33 -13.88 -8.98
CA GLY A 94 -1.99 -13.47 -9.38
C GLY A 94 -1.59 -12.06 -8.91
N LYS A 95 -2.54 -11.13 -8.79
CA LYS A 95 -2.28 -9.77 -8.30
C LYS A 95 -1.89 -9.79 -6.82
N HIS A 96 -2.61 -10.58 -6.03
CA HIS A 96 -2.30 -10.76 -4.61
C HIS A 96 -0.90 -11.39 -4.41
N ARG A 97 -0.59 -12.47 -5.14
CA ARG A 97 0.74 -13.11 -5.07
C ARG A 97 1.88 -12.15 -5.43
N LYS A 98 1.67 -11.27 -6.43
CA LYS A 98 2.64 -10.22 -6.77
C LYS A 98 2.85 -9.23 -5.63
N LEU A 99 1.80 -8.84 -4.90
CA LEU A 99 1.91 -7.94 -3.74
C LEU A 99 2.65 -8.60 -2.57
N VAL A 100 2.43 -9.89 -2.32
CA VAL A 100 3.17 -10.64 -1.30
C VAL A 100 4.64 -10.76 -1.65
N ALA A 101 4.96 -11.15 -2.89
CA ALA A 101 6.35 -11.20 -3.36
C ALA A 101 7.03 -9.82 -3.33
N LEU A 102 6.31 -8.77 -3.72
CA LEU A 102 6.81 -7.40 -3.60
C LEU A 102 7.15 -7.04 -2.15
N PHE A 103 6.30 -7.41 -1.20
CA PHE A 103 6.50 -7.14 0.23
C PHE A 103 7.73 -7.85 0.80
N GLU A 104 8.06 -9.05 0.33
CA GLU A 104 9.27 -9.78 0.74
C GLU A 104 10.56 -9.12 0.26
N HIS A 105 10.47 -8.25 -0.75
CA HIS A 105 11.61 -7.56 -1.36
C HIS A 105 11.67 -6.05 -1.06
N LEU A 106 10.72 -5.52 -0.29
CA LEU A 106 10.68 -4.13 0.16
C LEU A 106 11.27 -3.95 1.57
#